data_AF-A0A9W9VBN7-F1
#
_entry.id   AF-A0A9W9VBN7-F1
#
_cell.length_a   1.000
_cell.length_b   1.000
_cell.length_c   1.000
_cell.angle_alpha   90.00
_cell.angle_beta   90.00
_cell.angle_gamma   90.00
#
_symmetry.space_group_name_H-M   'P 1'
#
loop_
_entity.id
_entity.type
_entity.pdbx_description
1 polymer ?
#
loop_
_entity_poly.entity_id
_entity_poly.type
_entity_poly.pdbx_seq_one_letter_code
_entity_poly.pdbx_strand_id
1 'polypeptide(L)' 'MAPNRVALSKNAGSNKSMFSTVYDEATNPENTTIVRSLMVFTAGVAFLHSSLGELLLPP' A
#
# COMPACT_ATOMS: atom_id res chain seq x y z
N MET A 1 -20.48 45.04 -19.96
CA MET A 1 -19.41 44.50 -19.09
C MET A 1 -19.92 43.21 -18.46
N ALA A 2 -19.20 42.10 -18.63
CA ALA A 2 -19.54 40.81 -18.02
C ALA A 2 -18.68 40.60 -16.76
N PRO A 3 -19.23 40.08 -15.65
CA PRO A 3 -18.50 39.94 -14.41
C PRO A 3 -17.44 38.85 -14.54
N ASN A 4 -16.23 39.17 -14.08
CA ASN A 4 -15.09 38.26 -14.00
C ASN A 4 -15.43 37.12 -13.03
N ARG A 5 -15.84 35.97 -13.57
CA ARG A 5 -15.99 34.73 -12.79
C ARG A 5 -14.58 34.18 -12.61
N VAL A 6 -13.96 34.54 -11.49
CA VAL A 6 -12.82 33.80 -10.98
C VAL A 6 -13.28 32.35 -10.90
N ALA A 7 -12.78 31.52 -11.83
CA ALA A 7 -12.88 30.08 -11.69
C ALA A 7 -12.10 29.76 -10.43
N LEU A 8 -12.79 29.74 -9.30
CA LEU A 8 -12.38 29.04 -8.12
C LEU A 8 -12.18 27.61 -8.63
N SER A 9 -10.95 27.28 -8.99
CA SER A 9 -10.53 25.92 -9.23
C SER A 9 -10.76 25.24 -7.91
N LYS A 10 -11.97 24.72 -7.80
CA LYS A 10 -12.41 23.83 -6.76
C LYS A 10 -11.57 22.60 -7.00
N ASN A 11 -10.35 22.60 -6.46
CA ASN A 11 -9.57 21.41 -6.23
C ASN A 11 -10.28 20.59 -5.13
N ALA A 12 -11.56 20.27 -5.35
CA ALA A 12 -12.36 19.34 -4.57
C ALA A 12 -12.24 17.97 -5.21
N GLY A 13 -11.03 17.46 -5.20
CA GLY A 13 -10.65 16.22 -5.86
C GLY A 13 -9.17 16.30 -6.17
N SER A 14 -8.30 16.29 -5.18
CA SER A 14 -8.10 15.05 -4.47
C SER A 14 -7.51 15.30 -3.09
N ASN A 15 -8.26 14.92 -2.06
CA ASN A 15 -7.64 14.13 -1.00
C ASN A 15 -7.02 12.91 -1.68
N LYS A 16 -5.84 13.05 -2.31
CA LYS A 16 -4.98 11.90 -2.59
C LYS A 16 -4.58 11.45 -1.20
N SER A 17 -5.48 10.63 -0.66
CA SER A 17 -5.44 10.07 0.66
C SER A 17 -4.03 9.55 0.87
N MET A 18 -3.41 9.74 2.03
CA MET A 18 -2.03 9.31 2.31
C MET A 18 -1.76 7.86 1.82
N PHE A 19 -2.80 7.03 1.80
CA PHE A 19 -2.83 5.71 1.16
C PHE A 19 -2.41 5.70 -0.32
N SER A 20 -2.89 6.60 -1.18
CA SER A 20 -2.47 6.72 -2.59
C SER A 20 -0.98 7.07 -2.71
N THR A 21 -0.47 7.98 -1.89
CA THR A 21 0.95 8.33 -1.89
C THR A 21 1.81 7.17 -1.43
N VAL A 22 1.40 6.46 -0.38
CA VAL A 22 2.08 5.25 0.10
C VAL A 22 2.00 4.13 -0.93
N TYR A 23 0.89 3.99 -1.66
CA TYR A 23 0.73 2.97 -2.71
C TYR A 23 1.62 3.27 -3.92
N ASP A 24 1.67 4.54 -4.34
CA ASP A 24 2.57 5.02 -5.40
C ASP A 24 4.04 4.80 -4.99
N GLU A 25 4.39 5.07 -3.74
CA GLU A 25 5.74 4.87 -3.17
C GLU A 25 6.12 3.38 -3.04
N ALA A 26 5.18 2.53 -2.63
CA ALA A 26 5.39 1.09 -2.50
C ALA A 26 5.46 0.40 -3.87
N THR A 27 4.75 0.92 -4.88
CA THR A 27 4.77 0.44 -6.27
C THR A 27 5.94 1.03 -7.07
N ASN A 28 6.66 1.99 -6.50
CA ASN A 28 7.81 2.60 -7.14
C ASN A 28 8.89 1.52 -7.42
N PRO A 29 9.44 1.42 -8.65
CA PRO A 29 10.47 0.44 -9.00
C PRO A 29 11.72 0.48 -8.10
N GLU A 30 12.02 1.62 -7.49
CA GLU A 30 13.10 1.77 -6.50
C GLU A 30 12.85 0.93 -5.23
N ASN A 31 11.60 0.90 -4.75
CA ASN A 31 11.23 0.22 -3.51
C ASN A 31 10.75 -1.22 -3.72
N THR A 32 10.54 -1.61 -4.98
CA THR A 32 10.05 -2.94 -5.37
C THR A 32 10.93 -4.07 -4.81
N THR A 33 12.24 -3.89 -4.72
CA THR A 33 13.15 -4.89 -4.13
C THR A 33 12.85 -5.13 -2.65
N ILE A 34 12.60 -4.07 -1.89
CA ILE A 34 12.29 -4.13 -0.45
C ILE A 34 10.90 -4.73 -0.24
N VAL A 35 9.91 -4.30 -1.04
CA VAL A 35 8.55 -4.84 -0.97
C VAL A 35 8.55 -6.33 -1.31
N ARG A 36 9.28 -6.73 -2.35
CA ARG A 36 9.39 -8.13 -2.76
C ARG A 36 10.09 -8.99 -1.72
N SER A 37 11.17 -8.50 -1.09
CA SER A 37 11.85 -9.27 -0.03
C SER A 37 10.97 -9.41 1.20
N LEU A 38 10.25 -8.36 1.61
CA LEU A 38 9.28 -8.42 2.70
C LEU A 38 8.11 -9.36 2.37
N MET A 39 7.62 -9.34 1.14
CA MET A 39 6.53 -10.22 0.69
C MET A 39 6.96 -11.69 0.69
N VAL A 40 8.15 -12.01 0.16
CA VAL A 40 8.69 -13.39 0.17
C VAL A 40 9.00 -13.85 1.58
N PHE A 41 9.59 -13.00 2.41
CA PHE A 41 9.89 -13.30 3.81
C PHE A 41 8.61 -13.57 4.61
N THR A 42 7.61 -12.68 4.53
CA THR A 42 6.34 -12.85 5.24
C THR A 42 5.56 -14.05 4.70
N ALA A 43 5.59 -14.34 3.40
CA ALA A 43 5.02 -15.56 2.84
C ALA A 43 5.70 -16.81 3.41
N GLY A 44 7.04 -16.82 3.51
CA GLY A 44 7.80 -17.92 4.11
C GLY A 44 7.51 -18.08 5.60
N VAL A 45 7.49 -16.98 6.36
CA VAL A 45 7.15 -16.96 7.79
C VAL A 45 5.72 -17.44 8.00
N ALA A 46 4.76 -16.96 7.23
CA ALA A 46 3.36 -17.38 7.31
C ALA A 46 3.19 -18.87 6.97
N PHE A 47 3.88 -19.36 5.93
CA PHE A 47 3.88 -20.78 5.57
C PHE A 47 4.47 -21.65 6.68
N LEU A 48 5.62 -21.25 7.24
CA LEU A 48 6.29 -22.00 8.30
C LEU A 48 5.50 -21.96 9.61
N HIS A 49 4.93 -20.80 9.96
CA HIS A 49 4.12 -20.62 11.17
C HIS A 49 2.76 -21.31 11.06
N SER A 50 2.13 -21.31 9.87
CA SER A 50 0.90 -22.06 9.62
C SER A 50 1.10 -23.57 9.65
N SER A 51 2.34 -24.05 9.40
CA SER A 51 2.69 -25.48 9.39
C SER A 51 3.23 -25.99 10.74
N LEU A 52 3.90 -25.13 11.53
CA LEU A 52 4.51 -25.53 12.81
C LEU A 52 3.53 -25.47 14.00
N GLY A 53 2.47 -24.66 13.90
CA GLY A 53 1.43 -24.53 14.93
C GLY A 53 0.55 -25.77 15.11
N GLU A 54 0.19 -26.47 14.03
CA GLU A 54 -0.52 -27.76 14.09
C GLU A 54 0.44 -28.95 14.34
N LEU A 55 1.74 -28.82 14.09
CA LEU A 55 2.72 -29.87 14.34
C LEU A 55 3.06 -30.03 15.83
N LEU A 56 2.84 -28.99 16.66
CA LEU A 56 3.21 -28.97 18.08
C LEU A 56 2.04 -29.21 19.05
N LEU A 57 0.81 -29.33 18.54
CA LEU A 57 -0.36 -29.70 19.32
C LEU A 57 -1.04 -30.89 18.63
N PRO A 58 -0.86 -32.13 19.14
CA PRO A 58 -1.78 -33.20 18.78
C PRO A 58 -3.22 -32.80 19.20
N PRO A 59 -4.26 -33.28 18.50
CA PRO A 59 -5.65 -33.06 18.90
C PRO A 59 -5.94 -33.55 20.32
#